data_AF-A0A7S2YRG2-F1
#
_entry.id   AF-A0A7S2YRG2-F1
#
_cell.length_a   1.000
_cell.length_b   1.000
_cell.length_c   1.000
_cell.angle_alpha   90.00
_cell.angle_beta   90.00
_cell.angle_gamma   90.00
#
_symmetry.space_group_name_H-M   'P 1'
#
loop_
_entity.id
_entity.type
_entity.pdbx_description
1 polymer ?
#
loop_
_entity_poly.entity_id
_entity_poly.type
_entity_poly.pdbx_seq_one_letter_code
_entity_poly.pdbx_strand_id
1 'polypeptide(L)'
;MPCHWSLFAAIFGCCLLVDSSFASTRLTVQIPESLKSKNPSGYDHREAVFGLPPYGGSIEQPLYYANSDFCTGAVSRASKIVFHPTRPKEPPFLLMVNRGGCTFVKKVRNAQHMGAAGVLIADNVCLCSDEACLNQTSSPTCEKVEPMMADDGSGSDITIPSFLVYKHDAEMFKDHIVTKNQTMRVAMEFESAVSPIAPSSTSTTASSTKTTTNTNSKEEERPKVSYELWMSPTDAVSKDFLTKFGPIAKELGPYTNFTPHLYIYDGIKSQCVGQPGSKGGTKEENKNWEKNPCFNLCTNHGRYCSTDPDDDLYSGISGADVVKESLRLLCIWSNYGDSDGLGAAWWSYIQSFYEKCFSTEAFADRNCINKAYLNAGISGPVVDQCMADSGGLTADEINNKLYREISVQYNRGIYVMPSVHIQGRPFRGPVAADAVLSAICDKFTKTPEICQCA
;
A
#
# COMPACT_ATOMS: atom_id res chain seq x y z
N MET A 1 35.79 5.25 -22.99
CA MET A 1 37.01 5.35 -22.16
C MET A 1 36.97 4.19 -21.18
N PRO A 2 37.96 3.27 -21.17
CA PRO A 2 37.87 2.09 -20.31
C PRO A 2 38.37 2.40 -18.89
N CYS A 3 37.57 2.04 -17.89
CA CYS A 3 37.93 2.09 -16.47
C CYS A 3 38.94 0.99 -16.13
N HIS A 4 40.12 1.38 -15.67
CA HIS A 4 41.04 0.51 -14.94
C HIS A 4 40.87 0.78 -13.43
N TRP A 5 40.54 -0.25 -12.65
CA TRP A 5 40.63 -0.21 -11.18
C TRP A 5 41.79 -1.10 -10.73
N SER A 6 42.74 -0.48 -10.02
CA SER A 6 43.86 -1.16 -9.37
C SER A 6 43.49 -1.53 -7.93
N LEU A 7 43.84 -2.76 -7.57
CA LEU A 7 43.86 -3.35 -6.23
C LEU A 7 44.58 -2.45 -5.20
N PHE A 8 43.98 -2.27 -4.03
CA PHE A 8 44.70 -2.12 -2.77
C PHE A 8 43.97 -2.86 -1.63
N ALA A 9 44.78 -3.36 -0.70
CA ALA A 9 44.48 -4.43 0.22
C ALA A 9 43.92 -3.99 1.59
N ALA A 10 43.26 -4.96 2.23
CA ALA A 10 43.16 -5.25 3.66
C ALA A 10 42.55 -4.19 4.60
N ILE A 11 41.41 -4.55 5.22
CA ILE A 11 41.06 -4.19 6.61
C ILE A 11 40.19 -5.32 7.20
N PHE A 12 40.63 -5.79 8.37
CA PHE A 12 39.92 -6.44 9.48
C PHE A 12 38.64 -7.23 9.22
N GLY A 13 38.70 -8.52 9.60
CA GLY A 13 37.53 -9.34 9.90
C GLY A 13 36.70 -8.71 11.01
N CYS A 14 35.65 -8.01 10.60
CA CYS A 14 34.49 -7.75 11.43
C CYS A 14 33.61 -8.99 11.30
N CYS A 15 33.36 -9.71 12.40
CA CYS A 15 32.21 -10.60 12.50
C CYS A 15 30.98 -9.75 12.17
N LEU A 16 30.53 -9.82 10.93
CA LEU A 16 29.18 -9.41 10.57
C LEU A 16 28.27 -10.30 11.39
N LEU A 17 27.71 -9.72 12.46
CA LEU A 17 26.34 -10.02 12.82
C LEU A 17 25.57 -9.83 11.52
N VAL A 18 25.26 -10.94 10.86
CA VAL A 18 24.22 -10.96 9.87
C VAL A 18 22.99 -10.64 10.70
N ASP A 19 22.57 -9.38 10.70
CA ASP A 19 21.19 -9.06 11.04
C ASP A 19 20.37 -9.84 10.03
N SER A 20 19.95 -11.03 10.45
CA SER A 20 18.84 -11.73 9.87
C SER A 20 17.63 -10.82 10.09
N SER A 21 17.47 -9.84 9.20
CA SER A 21 16.15 -9.32 8.87
C SER A 21 15.38 -10.50 8.30
N PHE A 22 14.84 -11.31 9.21
CA PHE A 22 13.80 -12.25 8.85
C PHE A 22 12.71 -11.39 8.22
N ALA A 23 12.44 -11.65 6.95
CA ALA A 23 11.29 -11.10 6.30
C ALA A 23 10.05 -11.45 7.13
N SER A 24 9.39 -10.40 7.64
CA SER A 24 8.24 -10.54 8.51
C SER A 24 7.06 -9.91 7.80
N THR A 25 6.01 -10.70 7.58
CA THR A 25 4.69 -10.14 7.34
C THR A 25 4.19 -9.40 8.56
N ARG A 26 3.23 -8.51 8.36
CA ARG A 26 2.70 -7.67 9.43
C ARG A 26 1.18 -7.61 9.35
N LEU A 27 0.54 -7.69 10.51
CA LEU A 27 -0.88 -7.45 10.68
C LEU A 27 -1.03 -6.27 11.64
N THR A 28 -1.55 -5.14 11.17
CA THR A 28 -1.71 -3.94 12.01
C THR A 28 -3.14 -3.44 11.96
N VAL A 29 -3.67 -3.06 13.12
CA VAL A 29 -4.93 -2.30 13.19
C VAL A 29 -4.57 -0.83 13.01
N GLN A 30 -5.25 -0.17 12.08
CA GLN A 30 -4.97 1.21 11.69
C GLN A 30 -6.07 2.15 12.20
N ILE A 31 -7.29 1.63 12.30
CA ILE A 31 -8.42 2.28 12.98
C ILE A 31 -9.13 1.20 13.81
N PRO A 32 -9.49 1.49 15.08
CA PRO A 32 -9.31 2.75 15.80
C PRO A 32 -7.88 2.98 16.32
N GLU A 33 -7.54 4.25 16.54
CA GLU A 33 -6.31 4.72 17.21
C GLU A 33 -6.01 3.91 18.47
N SER A 34 -7.01 3.66 19.33
CA SER A 34 -6.82 2.99 20.62
C SER A 34 -6.26 1.57 20.51
N LEU A 35 -6.49 0.89 19.38
CA LEU A 35 -5.91 -0.43 19.11
C LEU A 35 -4.53 -0.31 18.47
N LYS A 36 -4.36 0.64 17.56
CA LYS A 36 -3.07 0.96 16.94
C LYS A 36 -2.02 1.33 17.99
N SER A 37 -2.34 2.25 18.91
CA SER A 37 -1.42 2.71 19.96
C SER A 37 -1.12 1.66 21.01
N LYS A 38 -2.02 0.70 21.23
CA LYS A 38 -1.78 -0.44 22.14
C LYS A 38 -0.75 -1.41 21.56
N ASN A 39 -0.82 -1.70 20.26
CA ASN A 39 0.03 -2.68 19.58
C ASN A 39 0.67 -2.05 18.32
N PRO A 40 1.59 -1.08 18.47
CA PRO A 40 2.17 -0.36 17.34
C PRO A 40 2.91 -1.30 16.40
N SER A 41 3.68 -2.26 16.92
CA SER A 41 4.42 -3.26 16.14
C SER A 41 3.52 -4.24 15.36
N GLY A 42 2.22 -4.28 15.64
CA GLY A 42 1.26 -5.18 15.02
C GLY A 42 0.84 -6.34 15.93
N TYR A 43 0.13 -7.28 15.32
CA TYR A 43 -0.49 -8.43 15.96
C TYR A 43 0.15 -9.73 15.47
N ASP A 44 0.32 -10.67 16.40
CA ASP A 44 0.81 -12.01 16.06
C ASP A 44 -0.20 -12.72 15.17
N HIS A 45 0.32 -13.34 14.11
CA HIS A 45 -0.49 -14.00 13.09
C HIS A 45 0.25 -15.18 12.45
N ARG A 46 -0.49 -16.02 11.74
CA ARG A 46 0.05 -17.10 10.91
C ARG A 46 -0.49 -16.98 9.49
N GLU A 47 0.41 -16.95 8.53
CA GLU A 47 0.04 -16.90 7.12
C GLU A 47 -0.47 -18.24 6.61
N ALA A 48 -1.33 -18.18 5.60
CA ALA A 48 -1.67 -19.35 4.81
C ALA A 48 -0.50 -19.81 3.96
N VAL A 49 -0.25 -21.12 3.95
CA VAL A 49 0.71 -21.77 3.05
C VAL A 49 0.01 -22.31 1.80
N PHE A 50 -1.04 -21.61 1.35
CA PHE A 50 -1.82 -21.94 0.15
C PHE A 50 -2.21 -20.67 -0.61
N GLY A 51 -2.54 -20.84 -1.88
CA GLY A 51 -2.88 -19.73 -2.78
C GLY A 51 -1.67 -18.97 -3.30
N LEU A 52 -1.96 -17.97 -4.11
CA LEU A 52 -0.99 -17.04 -4.68
C LEU A 52 -1.45 -15.61 -4.36
N PRO A 53 -1.34 -15.17 -3.09
CA PRO A 53 -1.67 -13.80 -2.73
C PRO A 53 -0.81 -12.80 -3.52
N PRO A 54 -1.25 -11.53 -3.64
CA PRO A 54 -0.40 -10.49 -4.22
C PRO A 54 0.87 -10.36 -3.38
N TYR A 55 2.01 -10.76 -3.95
CA TYR A 55 3.32 -10.67 -3.30
C TYR A 55 3.89 -9.26 -3.49
N GLY A 56 4.49 -8.72 -2.44
CA GLY A 56 5.23 -7.45 -2.49
C GLY A 56 4.37 -6.20 -2.34
N GLY A 57 3.75 -6.04 -1.16
CA GLY A 57 2.95 -4.86 -0.84
C GLY A 57 2.06 -5.06 0.38
N SER A 58 1.03 -4.24 0.50
CA SER A 58 0.07 -4.28 1.58
C SER A 58 -1.36 -4.11 1.07
N ILE A 59 -2.30 -4.70 1.80
CA ILE A 59 -3.73 -4.45 1.64
C ILE A 59 -4.23 -3.83 2.93
N GLU A 60 -4.81 -2.64 2.83
CA GLU A 60 -5.40 -1.95 3.96
C GLU A 60 -6.87 -1.60 3.71
N GLN A 61 -7.77 -2.33 4.38
CA GLN A 61 -9.21 -2.23 4.15
C GLN A 61 -10.03 -2.31 5.44
N PRO A 62 -11.30 -1.88 5.42
CA PRO A 62 -12.22 -2.12 6.53
C PRO A 62 -12.35 -3.62 6.81
N LEU A 63 -12.34 -3.99 8.10
CA LEU A 63 -12.53 -5.35 8.56
C LEU A 63 -13.98 -5.57 8.95
N TYR A 64 -14.62 -6.57 8.35
CA TYR A 64 -15.95 -7.05 8.72
C TYR A 64 -15.87 -8.41 9.39
N TYR A 65 -16.75 -8.69 10.33
CA TYR A 65 -16.81 -9.99 11.00
C TYR A 65 -18.06 -10.78 10.60
N ALA A 66 -17.85 -11.98 10.07
CA ALA A 66 -18.89 -12.98 9.90
C ALA A 66 -18.96 -13.85 11.16
N ASN A 67 -20.09 -13.81 11.87
CA ASN A 67 -20.33 -14.75 12.97
C ASN A 67 -20.68 -16.15 12.42
N SER A 68 -19.73 -16.78 11.72
CA SER A 68 -19.88 -18.01 10.96
C SER A 68 -18.52 -18.66 10.69
N ASP A 69 -18.51 -19.98 10.50
CA ASP A 69 -17.37 -20.71 9.95
C ASP A 69 -17.18 -20.49 8.44
N PHE A 70 -18.17 -19.90 7.76
CA PHE A 70 -18.12 -19.57 6.34
C PHE A 70 -17.93 -20.77 5.38
N CYS A 71 -18.30 -21.98 5.81
CA CYS A 71 -18.08 -23.20 5.03
C CYS A 71 -18.98 -23.35 3.81
N THR A 72 -20.14 -22.68 3.78
CA THR A 72 -21.09 -22.71 2.66
C THR A 72 -21.01 -21.49 1.76
N GLY A 73 -20.25 -20.45 2.15
CA GLY A 73 -20.26 -19.13 1.53
C GLY A 73 -21.60 -18.39 1.66
N ALA A 74 -22.62 -19.02 2.26
CA ALA A 74 -23.91 -18.42 2.46
C ALA A 74 -23.95 -17.66 3.79
N VAL A 75 -24.21 -16.38 3.69
CA VAL A 75 -24.62 -15.53 4.82
C VAL A 75 -26.10 -15.80 5.06
N SER A 76 -26.42 -16.87 5.78
CA SER A 76 -27.81 -17.14 6.18
C SER A 76 -28.34 -15.95 7.00
N ARG A 77 -29.67 -15.78 7.09
CA ARG A 77 -30.26 -14.77 8.00
C ARG A 77 -29.81 -14.95 9.46
N ALA A 78 -29.34 -16.16 9.84
CA ALA A 78 -28.80 -16.47 11.16
C ALA A 78 -27.31 -16.15 11.29
N SER A 79 -26.52 -16.34 10.21
CA SER A 79 -25.15 -15.85 10.11
C SER A 79 -25.19 -14.35 9.82
N LYS A 80 -25.45 -13.56 10.87
CA LYS A 80 -25.24 -12.12 10.82
C LYS A 80 -23.75 -11.90 10.54
N ILE A 81 -23.36 -11.67 9.29
CA ILE A 81 -22.19 -10.80 9.11
C ILE A 81 -22.61 -9.50 9.74
N VAL A 82 -21.88 -9.13 10.78
CA VAL A 82 -22.09 -7.86 11.46
C VAL A 82 -21.48 -6.82 10.54
N PHE A 83 -22.24 -6.47 9.51
CA PHE A 83 -22.03 -5.25 8.77
C PHE A 83 -22.48 -4.11 9.67
N HIS A 84 -21.66 -3.08 9.79
CA HIS A 84 -22.15 -1.85 10.37
C HIS A 84 -23.45 -1.46 9.63
N PRO A 85 -24.56 -1.20 10.32
CA PRO A 85 -25.91 -1.14 9.74
C PRO A 85 -26.12 -0.08 8.65
N THR A 86 -25.12 0.78 8.42
CA THR A 86 -25.17 1.92 7.50
C THR A 86 -24.38 1.73 6.21
N ARG A 87 -23.81 0.55 5.91
CA ARG A 87 -22.98 0.38 4.71
C ARG A 87 -23.35 -0.78 3.79
N PRO A 88 -23.33 -0.55 2.47
CA PRO A 88 -23.41 -1.61 1.48
C PRO A 88 -22.13 -2.46 1.49
N LYS A 89 -22.29 -3.74 1.13
CA LYS A 89 -21.24 -4.76 1.03
C LYS A 89 -20.39 -4.53 -0.22
N GLU A 90 -19.71 -3.40 -0.30
CA GLU A 90 -18.94 -3.06 -1.50
C GLU A 90 -17.48 -3.47 -1.31
N PRO A 91 -16.96 -4.36 -2.18
CA PRO A 91 -15.53 -4.58 -2.32
C PRO A 91 -14.78 -3.26 -2.55
N PRO A 92 -13.49 -3.19 -2.20
CA PRO A 92 -12.70 -4.19 -1.45
C PRO A 92 -12.95 -4.13 0.08
N PHE A 93 -12.91 -5.28 0.76
CA PHE A 93 -12.97 -5.36 2.23
C PHE A 93 -12.20 -6.58 2.76
N LEU A 94 -11.77 -6.54 4.03
CA LEU A 94 -11.28 -7.74 4.74
C LEU A 94 -12.43 -8.43 5.46
N LEU A 95 -12.42 -9.76 5.46
CA LEU A 95 -13.42 -10.57 6.15
C LEU A 95 -12.78 -11.41 7.25
N MET A 96 -13.22 -11.21 8.48
CA MET A 96 -12.92 -12.10 9.60
C MET A 96 -13.99 -13.20 9.71
N VAL A 97 -13.56 -14.46 9.80
CA VAL A 97 -14.44 -15.65 9.95
C VAL A 97 -13.91 -16.58 11.04
N ASN A 98 -14.77 -17.41 11.64
CA ASN A 98 -14.35 -18.32 12.70
C ASN A 98 -13.64 -19.58 12.17
N ARG A 99 -12.62 -20.04 12.89
CA ARG A 99 -12.00 -21.36 12.71
C ARG A 99 -12.99 -22.50 12.99
N GLY A 100 -12.83 -23.64 12.31
CA GLY A 100 -13.63 -24.87 12.51
C GLY A 100 -14.60 -25.18 11.35
N GLY A 101 -15.32 -26.31 11.42
CA GLY A 101 -16.37 -26.70 10.45
C GLY A 101 -15.89 -27.21 9.08
N CYS A 102 -14.85 -26.62 8.49
CA CYS A 102 -14.24 -27.03 7.22
C CYS A 102 -12.80 -26.52 7.09
N THR A 103 -12.13 -26.87 5.98
CA THR A 103 -10.76 -26.48 5.66
C THR A 103 -10.59 -24.97 5.50
N PHE A 104 -9.39 -24.46 5.79
CA PHE A 104 -9.08 -23.03 5.62
C PHE A 104 -9.24 -22.59 4.16
N VAL A 105 -8.76 -23.39 3.22
CA VAL A 105 -8.89 -23.15 1.78
C VAL A 105 -10.35 -22.91 1.38
N LYS A 106 -11.29 -23.76 1.85
CA LYS A 106 -12.71 -23.60 1.55
C LYS A 106 -13.29 -22.28 2.06
N LYS A 107 -12.90 -21.86 3.27
CA LYS A 107 -13.32 -20.57 3.86
C LYS A 107 -12.85 -19.39 3.02
N VAL A 108 -11.56 -19.39 2.67
CA VAL A 108 -10.94 -18.31 1.90
C VAL A 108 -11.51 -18.26 0.49
N ARG A 109 -11.75 -19.41 -0.15
CA ARG A 109 -12.41 -19.49 -1.47
C ARG A 109 -13.78 -18.84 -1.45
N ASN A 110 -14.59 -19.17 -0.44
CA ASN A 110 -15.92 -18.61 -0.28
C ASN A 110 -15.86 -17.08 -0.06
N ALA A 111 -14.88 -16.60 0.71
CA ALA A 111 -14.69 -15.17 0.96
C ALA A 111 -14.25 -14.43 -0.31
N GLN A 112 -13.34 -15.02 -1.07
CA GLN A 112 -12.92 -14.51 -2.39
C GLN A 112 -14.10 -14.40 -3.35
N HIS A 113 -14.96 -15.41 -3.43
CA HIS A 113 -16.16 -15.37 -4.27
C HIS A 113 -17.18 -14.31 -3.84
N MET A 114 -17.09 -13.83 -2.58
CA MET A 114 -17.88 -12.71 -2.08
C MET A 114 -17.23 -11.34 -2.29
N GLY A 115 -16.06 -11.29 -2.93
CA GLY A 115 -15.34 -10.05 -3.20
C GLY A 115 -14.52 -9.54 -2.01
N ALA A 116 -14.23 -10.39 -1.02
CA ALA A 116 -13.26 -10.03 0.00
C ALA A 116 -11.87 -9.86 -0.65
N ALA A 117 -11.13 -8.85 -0.22
CA ALA A 117 -9.75 -8.59 -0.65
C ALA A 117 -8.72 -9.38 0.17
N GLY A 118 -9.12 -9.91 1.33
CA GLY A 118 -8.30 -10.72 2.22
C GLY A 118 -9.13 -11.27 3.38
N VAL A 119 -8.58 -12.26 4.10
CA VAL A 119 -9.31 -12.98 5.15
C VAL A 119 -8.50 -13.06 6.44
N LEU A 120 -9.17 -12.80 7.56
CA LEU A 120 -8.68 -13.14 8.89
C LEU A 120 -9.43 -14.36 9.42
N ILE A 121 -8.74 -15.43 9.78
CA ILE A 121 -9.32 -16.58 10.45
C ILE A 121 -9.17 -16.35 11.96
N ALA A 122 -10.30 -16.11 12.63
CA ALA A 122 -10.35 -16.00 14.08
C ALA A 122 -10.17 -17.39 14.70
N ASP A 123 -9.04 -17.59 15.38
CA ASP A 123 -8.82 -18.80 16.16
C ASP A 123 -9.84 -18.92 17.30
N ASN A 124 -10.12 -20.14 17.71
CA ASN A 124 -11.10 -20.47 18.74
C ASN A 124 -10.49 -21.28 19.90
N VAL A 125 -9.22 -21.68 19.79
CA VAL A 125 -8.49 -22.40 20.83
C VAL A 125 -7.23 -21.64 21.21
N CYS A 126 -6.89 -21.57 22.50
CA CYS A 126 -5.63 -20.98 22.94
C CYS A 126 -4.48 -21.97 22.77
N LEU A 127 -3.26 -21.46 22.61
CA LEU A 127 -2.08 -22.27 22.81
C LEU A 127 -1.90 -22.59 24.29
N CYS A 128 -1.41 -23.79 24.60
CA CYS A 128 -1.11 -24.18 25.98
C CYS A 128 0.01 -23.34 26.59
N SER A 129 0.86 -22.74 25.76
CA SER A 129 1.92 -21.80 26.17
C SER A 129 1.41 -20.36 26.38
N ASP A 130 0.19 -20.04 25.95
CA ASP A 130 -0.38 -18.70 26.05
C ASP A 130 -1.27 -18.60 27.30
N GLU A 131 -0.63 -18.41 28.45
CA GLU A 131 -1.30 -18.26 29.75
C GLU A 131 -2.28 -17.07 29.76
N ALA A 132 -1.96 -15.99 29.04
CA ALA A 132 -2.81 -14.81 28.96
C ALA A 132 -4.13 -15.14 28.25
N CYS A 133 -4.10 -15.84 27.12
CA CYS A 133 -5.29 -16.32 26.43
C CYS A 133 -6.11 -17.28 27.29
N LEU A 134 -5.45 -18.22 27.97
CA LEU A 134 -6.12 -19.21 28.83
C LEU A 134 -6.89 -18.54 29.97
N ASN A 135 -6.25 -17.59 30.65
CA ASN A 135 -6.85 -16.85 31.76
C ASN A 135 -8.00 -15.94 31.30
N GLN A 136 -7.83 -15.26 30.17
CA GLN A 136 -8.83 -14.29 29.69
C GLN A 136 -10.04 -14.94 29.04
N THR A 137 -9.85 -16.02 28.29
CA THR A 137 -10.93 -16.62 27.48
C THR A 137 -11.56 -17.85 28.14
N SER A 138 -11.06 -18.28 29.31
CA SER A 138 -11.51 -19.49 30.01
C SER A 138 -11.60 -20.71 29.07
N SER A 139 -10.58 -20.88 28.22
CA SER A 139 -10.58 -21.95 27.20
C SER A 139 -10.50 -23.32 27.89
N PRO A 140 -11.49 -24.22 27.72
CA PRO A 140 -11.53 -25.50 28.43
C PRO A 140 -10.44 -26.47 27.95
N THR A 141 -9.90 -26.23 26.75
CA THR A 141 -8.84 -27.01 26.11
C THR A 141 -7.87 -26.05 25.41
N CYS A 142 -6.63 -26.51 25.23
CA CYS A 142 -5.55 -25.76 24.59
C CYS A 142 -4.81 -26.63 23.57
N GLU A 143 -4.23 -26.00 22.54
CA GLU A 143 -3.39 -26.64 21.54
C GLU A 143 -1.91 -26.51 21.90
N LYS A 144 -1.14 -27.59 21.78
CA LYS A 144 0.30 -27.57 22.10
C LYS A 144 1.17 -27.02 20.98
N VAL A 145 0.64 -27.01 19.77
CA VAL A 145 1.35 -26.61 18.55
C VAL A 145 0.53 -25.52 17.90
N GLU A 146 1.24 -24.57 17.29
CA GLU A 146 0.63 -23.47 16.58
C GLU A 146 -0.19 -23.96 15.39
N PRO A 147 -1.37 -23.36 15.15
CA PRO A 147 -2.20 -23.74 14.03
C PRO A 147 -1.54 -23.34 12.72
N MET A 148 -1.41 -24.32 11.82
CA MET A 148 -0.88 -24.11 10.48
C MET A 148 -2.02 -24.07 9.47
N MET A 149 -2.10 -23.00 8.69
CA MET A 149 -3.10 -22.83 7.64
C MET A 149 -2.67 -23.60 6.37
N ALA A 150 -2.74 -24.93 6.43
CA ALA A 150 -2.30 -25.83 5.36
C ALA A 150 -3.26 -25.88 4.16
N ASP A 151 -2.69 -26.09 2.97
CA ASP A 151 -3.47 -26.41 1.77
C ASP A 151 -4.17 -27.76 1.94
N ASP A 152 -5.43 -27.84 1.53
CA ASP A 152 -6.19 -29.09 1.46
C ASP A 152 -6.04 -29.80 0.10
N GLY A 153 -5.13 -29.30 -0.75
CA GLY A 153 -4.86 -29.80 -2.09
C GLY A 153 -5.70 -29.12 -3.17
N SER A 154 -6.54 -28.14 -2.80
CA SER A 154 -7.38 -27.40 -3.74
C SER A 154 -7.03 -25.92 -3.84
N GLY A 155 -6.10 -25.39 -3.06
CA GLY A 155 -5.92 -23.93 -2.87
C GLY A 155 -5.33 -23.13 -4.03
N SER A 156 -5.12 -23.72 -5.21
CA SER A 156 -4.44 -23.04 -6.33
C SER A 156 -5.23 -21.90 -6.98
N ASP A 157 -6.55 -21.84 -6.76
CA ASP A 157 -7.44 -20.78 -7.24
C ASP A 157 -7.56 -19.60 -6.25
N ILE A 158 -6.96 -19.71 -5.07
CA ILE A 158 -6.94 -18.65 -4.07
C ILE A 158 -5.91 -17.60 -4.48
N THR A 159 -6.35 -16.35 -4.53
CA THR A 159 -5.56 -15.17 -4.92
C THR A 159 -5.57 -14.07 -3.88
N ILE A 160 -6.37 -14.22 -2.82
CA ILE A 160 -6.43 -13.28 -1.71
C ILE A 160 -5.59 -13.79 -0.53
N PRO A 161 -4.90 -12.91 0.18
CA PRO A 161 -4.13 -13.28 1.35
C PRO A 161 -5.05 -13.66 2.50
N SER A 162 -4.56 -14.57 3.35
CA SER A 162 -5.30 -14.98 4.53
C SER A 162 -4.37 -15.26 5.70
N PHE A 163 -4.69 -14.65 6.85
CA PHE A 163 -3.96 -14.82 8.09
C PHE A 163 -4.86 -15.45 9.15
N LEU A 164 -4.30 -16.31 10.01
CA LEU A 164 -4.91 -16.71 11.26
C LEU A 164 -4.49 -15.73 12.35
N VAL A 165 -5.48 -15.27 13.11
CA VAL A 165 -5.31 -14.40 14.27
C VAL A 165 -5.59 -15.22 15.53
N TYR A 166 -4.67 -15.18 16.48
CA TYR A 166 -4.79 -15.92 17.74
C TYR A 166 -6.05 -15.51 18.52
N LYS A 167 -6.57 -16.44 19.31
CA LYS A 167 -7.89 -16.32 19.95
C LYS A 167 -8.03 -15.06 20.80
N HIS A 168 -7.00 -14.69 21.58
CA HIS A 168 -7.04 -13.50 22.43
C HIS A 168 -7.33 -12.22 21.62
N ASP A 169 -6.56 -11.98 20.55
CA ASP A 169 -6.72 -10.81 19.68
C ASP A 169 -7.98 -10.90 18.84
N ALA A 170 -8.34 -12.09 18.37
CA ALA A 170 -9.56 -12.31 17.59
C ALA A 170 -10.82 -11.96 18.41
N GLU A 171 -10.89 -12.33 19.69
CA GLU A 171 -11.99 -11.93 20.57
C GLU A 171 -12.01 -10.42 20.82
N MET A 172 -10.84 -9.78 20.96
CA MET A 172 -10.75 -8.33 21.06
C MET A 172 -11.27 -7.63 19.78
N PHE A 173 -10.92 -8.13 18.59
CA PHE A 173 -11.45 -7.60 17.32
C PHE A 173 -12.97 -7.77 17.24
N LYS A 174 -13.49 -8.94 17.63
CA LYS A 174 -14.93 -9.20 17.71
C LYS A 174 -15.63 -8.22 18.65
N ASP A 175 -15.07 -7.94 19.82
CA ASP A 175 -15.66 -7.00 20.78
C ASP A 175 -15.80 -5.58 20.20
N HIS A 176 -14.77 -5.09 19.49
CA HIS A 176 -14.83 -3.76 18.86
C HIS A 176 -15.85 -3.71 17.73
N ILE A 177 -15.88 -4.73 16.87
CA ILE A 177 -16.80 -4.76 15.71
C ILE A 177 -18.25 -5.00 16.15
N VAL A 178 -18.48 -5.96 17.06
CA VAL A 178 -19.81 -6.45 17.42
C VAL A 178 -20.39 -5.73 18.63
N THR A 179 -19.64 -5.64 19.74
CA THR A 179 -20.15 -5.07 20.99
C THR A 179 -20.13 -3.55 20.96
N LYS A 180 -18.99 -2.96 20.56
CA LYS A 180 -18.82 -1.49 20.53
C LYS A 180 -19.37 -0.86 19.26
N ASN A 181 -19.73 -1.66 18.25
CA ASN A 181 -20.17 -1.20 16.93
C ASN A 181 -19.19 -0.18 16.32
N GLN A 182 -17.89 -0.43 16.48
CA GLN A 182 -16.82 0.44 16.03
C GLN A 182 -16.25 -0.06 14.69
N THR A 183 -15.97 0.86 13.77
CA THR A 183 -15.28 0.52 12.53
C THR A 183 -13.85 0.11 12.83
N MET A 184 -13.43 -1.02 12.27
CA MET A 184 -12.04 -1.45 12.28
C MET A 184 -11.47 -1.39 10.87
N ARG A 185 -10.24 -0.89 10.75
CA ARG A 185 -9.46 -0.89 9.52
C ARG A 185 -8.13 -1.55 9.80
N VAL A 186 -7.74 -2.48 8.94
CA VAL A 186 -6.61 -3.37 9.19
C VAL A 186 -5.73 -3.40 7.95
N ALA A 187 -4.43 -3.30 8.15
CA ALA A 187 -3.42 -3.53 7.13
C ALA A 187 -2.86 -4.94 7.28
N MET A 188 -2.78 -5.64 6.16
CA MET A 188 -2.06 -6.89 5.98
C MET A 188 -0.88 -6.58 5.06
N GLU A 189 0.34 -6.73 5.55
CA GLU A 189 1.58 -6.49 4.82
C GLU A 189 2.22 -7.84 4.48
N PHE A 190 2.58 -8.01 3.21
CA PHE A 190 3.12 -9.25 2.65
C PHE A 190 4.51 -9.03 2.11
N GLU A 191 5.33 -10.07 2.21
CA GLU A 191 6.65 -10.04 1.62
C GLU A 191 6.58 -9.96 0.09
N SER A 192 7.55 -9.28 -0.51
CA SER A 192 7.87 -9.49 -1.92
C SER A 192 8.42 -10.91 -2.07
N ALA A 193 7.84 -11.71 -2.96
CA ALA A 193 8.46 -12.96 -3.33
C ALA A 193 9.86 -12.64 -3.88
N VAL A 194 10.90 -12.85 -3.07
CA VAL A 194 12.28 -12.76 -3.54
C VAL A 194 12.43 -13.88 -4.55
N SER A 195 12.30 -13.54 -5.83
CA SER A 195 12.60 -14.51 -6.87
C SER A 195 14.08 -14.85 -6.73
N PRO A 196 14.47 -16.12 -6.53
CA PRO A 196 15.84 -16.50 -6.79
C PRO A 196 16.11 -16.13 -8.25
N ILE A 197 17.20 -15.41 -8.47
CA ILE A 197 17.68 -14.99 -9.78
C ILE A 197 17.57 -16.18 -10.73
N ALA A 198 16.61 -16.12 -11.67
CA ALA A 198 16.58 -17.08 -12.76
C ALA A 198 17.83 -16.82 -13.61
N PRO A 199 18.68 -17.83 -13.87
CA PRO A 199 19.82 -17.65 -14.75
C PRO A 199 19.29 -17.23 -16.13
N SER A 200 19.83 -16.13 -16.64
CA SER A 200 19.51 -15.59 -17.95
C SER A 200 19.64 -16.69 -19.00
N SER A 201 18.51 -17.07 -19.60
CA SER A 201 18.52 -17.91 -20.80
C SER A 201 19.14 -17.11 -21.92
N THR A 202 20.38 -17.46 -22.24
CA THR A 202 21.10 -17.06 -23.44
C THR A 202 20.27 -17.44 -24.65
N SER A 203 19.84 -16.46 -25.45
CA SER A 203 19.35 -16.71 -26.79
C SER A 203 19.97 -15.72 -27.79
N THR A 204 20.89 -16.31 -28.55
CA THR A 204 21.03 -16.19 -30.00
C THR A 204 21.25 -14.79 -30.61
N THR A 205 22.49 -14.61 -31.02
CA THR A 205 22.99 -13.66 -32.02
C THR A 205 22.05 -13.50 -33.24
N ALA A 206 21.40 -12.34 -33.35
CA ALA A 206 20.86 -11.85 -34.61
C ALA A 206 21.76 -10.72 -35.14
N SER A 207 22.48 -11.04 -36.22
CA SER A 207 23.32 -10.11 -36.98
C SER A 207 22.46 -9.04 -37.65
N SER A 208 22.65 -7.78 -37.26
CA SER A 208 21.96 -6.65 -37.89
C SER A 208 22.83 -6.03 -38.98
N THR A 209 22.42 -6.17 -40.23
CA THR A 209 22.99 -5.46 -41.38
C THR A 209 22.39 -4.05 -41.42
N LYS A 210 23.26 -3.04 -41.24
CA LYS A 210 22.94 -1.61 -41.39
C LYS A 210 22.59 -1.33 -42.85
N THR A 211 21.33 -0.99 -43.13
CA THR A 211 20.94 -0.32 -44.38
C THR A 211 20.49 1.09 -44.05
N THR A 212 21.31 2.07 -44.42
CA THR A 212 20.99 3.50 -44.37
C THR A 212 20.01 3.80 -45.49
N THR A 213 18.79 4.23 -45.16
CA THR A 213 17.93 4.96 -46.09
C THR A 213 17.45 6.24 -45.43
N ASN A 214 17.91 7.36 -45.99
CA ASN A 214 17.35 8.68 -45.76
C ASN A 214 15.96 8.71 -46.39
N THR A 215 14.92 8.94 -45.57
CA THR A 215 13.66 9.49 -46.06
C THR A 215 13.08 10.43 -45.01
N ASN A 216 12.86 11.68 -45.43
CA ASN A 216 11.98 12.63 -44.76
C ASN A 216 10.59 11.98 -44.67
N SER A 217 10.26 11.42 -43.52
CA SER A 217 8.92 10.98 -43.17
C SER A 217 8.47 11.82 -41.99
N LYS A 218 7.28 12.41 -42.10
CA LYS A 218 6.56 12.95 -40.94
C LYS A 218 6.53 11.82 -39.92
N GLU A 219 7.10 12.06 -38.75
CA GLU A 219 7.16 11.09 -37.67
C GLU A 219 5.72 10.71 -37.31
N GLU A 220 5.29 9.53 -37.79
CA GLU A 220 4.01 8.94 -37.41
C GLU A 220 4.06 8.77 -35.90
N GLU A 221 3.17 9.48 -35.20
CA GLU A 221 3.14 9.57 -33.74
C GLU A 221 3.00 8.16 -33.17
N ARG A 222 4.14 7.57 -32.75
CA ARG A 222 4.16 6.20 -32.27
C ARG A 222 3.32 6.11 -31.00
N PRO A 223 2.41 5.13 -30.89
CA PRO A 223 1.60 4.98 -29.70
C PRO A 223 2.50 4.74 -28.49
N LYS A 224 2.48 5.68 -27.54
CA LYS A 224 3.25 5.59 -26.30
C LYS A 224 2.69 4.47 -25.41
N VAL A 225 3.58 3.78 -24.70
CA VAL A 225 3.17 2.82 -23.66
C VAL A 225 2.78 3.59 -22.40
N SER A 226 1.51 3.49 -22.01
CA SER A 226 1.05 4.11 -20.76
C SER A 226 1.43 3.24 -19.56
N TYR A 227 1.96 3.84 -18.51
CA TYR A 227 2.16 3.19 -17.22
C TYR A 227 1.78 4.12 -16.07
N GLU A 228 1.29 3.54 -15.00
CA GLU A 228 0.78 4.25 -13.84
C GLU A 228 1.40 3.67 -12.56
N LEU A 229 1.59 4.52 -11.55
CA LEU A 229 2.04 4.10 -10.23
C LEU A 229 1.06 4.59 -9.18
N TRP A 230 0.51 3.66 -8.41
CA TRP A 230 -0.22 3.93 -7.19
C TRP A 230 0.70 3.77 -5.98
N MET A 231 0.74 4.80 -5.13
CA MET A 231 1.65 4.85 -3.97
C MET A 231 1.03 5.61 -2.79
N SER A 232 1.74 5.56 -1.66
CA SER A 232 1.67 6.58 -0.61
C SER A 232 3.02 7.31 -0.53
N PRO A 233 3.07 8.63 -0.21
CA PRO A 233 4.32 9.36 -0.01
C PRO A 233 5.25 8.78 1.06
N THR A 234 4.74 7.91 1.94
CA THR A 234 5.49 7.28 3.03
C THR A 234 5.63 5.77 2.85
N ASP A 235 5.21 5.23 1.71
CA ASP A 235 5.33 3.81 1.42
C ASP A 235 6.80 3.40 1.31
N ALA A 236 7.24 2.54 2.24
CA ALA A 236 8.62 2.08 2.30
C ALA A 236 8.98 1.17 1.11
N VAL A 237 8.01 0.44 0.56
CA VAL A 237 8.23 -0.52 -0.53
C VAL A 237 8.58 0.21 -1.83
N SER A 238 7.84 1.27 -2.17
CA SER A 238 8.09 2.06 -3.38
C SER A 238 9.26 3.04 -3.26
N LYS A 239 9.81 3.28 -2.07
CA LYS A 239 10.93 4.23 -1.87
C LYS A 239 12.13 3.94 -2.79
N ASP A 240 12.54 2.68 -2.89
CA ASP A 240 13.68 2.30 -3.73
C ASP A 240 13.38 2.52 -5.22
N PHE A 241 12.19 2.10 -5.66
CA PHE A 241 11.70 2.36 -7.01
C PHE A 241 11.66 3.86 -7.32
N LEU A 242 11.08 4.67 -6.44
CA LEU A 242 10.88 6.10 -6.65
C LEU A 242 12.19 6.88 -6.77
N THR A 243 13.19 6.47 -5.99
CA THR A 243 14.51 7.11 -6.03
C THR A 243 15.31 6.67 -7.26
N LYS A 244 15.21 5.41 -7.69
CA LYS A 244 16.00 4.85 -8.80
C LYS A 244 15.37 4.95 -10.18
N PHE A 245 14.04 5.00 -10.31
CA PHE A 245 13.36 4.95 -11.60
C PHE A 245 13.28 6.31 -12.31
N GLY A 246 13.45 7.42 -11.59
CA GLY A 246 13.39 8.77 -12.17
C GLY A 246 14.29 9.00 -13.41
N PRO A 247 15.56 8.56 -13.43
CA PRO A 247 16.42 8.68 -14.62
C PRO A 247 15.91 7.79 -15.78
N ILE A 248 15.44 6.59 -15.47
CA ILE A 248 14.86 5.66 -16.46
C ILE A 248 13.59 6.26 -17.08
N ALA A 249 12.71 6.83 -16.26
CA ALA A 249 11.49 7.50 -16.72
C ALA A 249 11.82 8.66 -17.68
N LYS A 250 12.87 9.45 -17.39
CA LYS A 250 13.34 10.54 -18.25
C LYS A 250 13.78 10.02 -19.63
N GLU A 251 14.49 8.91 -19.69
CA GLU A 251 14.92 8.29 -20.96
C GLU A 251 13.75 7.62 -21.70
N LEU A 252 12.77 7.09 -20.98
CA LEU A 252 11.55 6.51 -21.55
C LEU A 252 10.56 7.55 -22.09
N GLY A 253 10.64 8.81 -21.68
CA GLY A 253 9.65 9.87 -21.99
C GLY A 253 9.19 9.99 -23.45
N PRO A 254 10.06 9.83 -24.47
CA PRO A 254 9.63 9.81 -25.87
C PRO A 254 8.71 8.63 -26.22
N TYR A 255 8.76 7.54 -25.45
CA TYR A 255 8.11 6.26 -25.73
C TYR A 255 6.96 5.94 -24.76
N THR A 256 6.83 6.66 -23.65
CA THR A 256 5.87 6.33 -22.59
C THR A 256 5.02 7.51 -22.14
N ASN A 257 3.89 7.20 -21.52
CA ASN A 257 3.04 8.15 -20.82
C ASN A 257 2.86 7.70 -19.36
N PHE A 258 3.46 8.42 -18.43
CA PHE A 258 3.37 8.16 -17.00
C PHE A 258 2.15 8.84 -16.38
N THR A 259 1.58 8.27 -15.33
CA THR A 259 0.64 8.96 -14.43
C THR A 259 0.82 8.48 -12.98
N PRO A 260 1.20 9.36 -12.04
CA PRO A 260 1.23 9.04 -10.62
C PRO A 260 -0.18 9.13 -10.02
N HIS A 261 -0.46 8.20 -9.12
CA HIS A 261 -1.67 8.16 -8.30
C HIS A 261 -1.31 8.02 -6.83
N LEU A 262 -2.08 8.70 -5.98
CA LEU A 262 -1.86 8.77 -4.55
C LEU A 262 -3.02 8.08 -3.85
N TYR A 263 -2.71 7.06 -3.07
CA TYR A 263 -3.71 6.28 -2.37
C TYR A 263 -4.25 7.08 -1.17
N ILE A 264 -5.54 7.40 -1.22
CA ILE A 264 -6.23 8.16 -0.16
C ILE A 264 -7.32 7.29 0.43
N TYR A 265 -7.36 7.20 1.75
CA TYR A 265 -8.43 6.49 2.43
C TYR A 265 -9.66 7.39 2.56
N ASP A 266 -10.81 6.83 2.20
CA ASP A 266 -12.10 7.47 2.35
C ASP A 266 -12.50 7.50 3.84
N GLY A 267 -12.29 8.66 4.46
CA GLY A 267 -12.58 8.86 5.87
C GLY A 267 -14.07 8.88 6.21
N ILE A 268 -14.95 9.12 5.23
CA ILE A 268 -16.40 8.91 5.39
C ILE A 268 -16.67 7.41 5.52
N LYS A 269 -16.04 6.59 4.68
CA LYS A 269 -15.97 5.13 4.81
C LYS A 269 -15.11 4.65 5.99
N SER A 270 -14.52 5.52 6.79
CA SER A 270 -13.89 5.12 8.06
C SER A 270 -14.59 5.73 9.29
N GLN A 271 -15.72 6.41 9.09
CA GLN A 271 -16.46 7.12 10.17
C GLN A 271 -15.62 8.20 10.86
N CYS A 272 -14.66 8.78 10.15
CA CYS A 272 -13.82 9.86 10.63
C CYS A 272 -14.51 11.22 10.55
N VAL A 273 -15.61 11.34 9.78
CA VAL A 273 -16.38 12.57 9.60
C VAL A 273 -17.54 12.65 10.59
N GLY A 274 -17.82 13.86 11.10
CA GLY A 274 -18.98 14.15 11.95
C GLY A 274 -18.87 13.63 13.39
N GLN A 275 -17.70 13.12 13.80
CA GLN A 275 -17.42 12.70 15.16
C GLN A 275 -16.94 13.89 16.01
N PRO A 276 -17.14 13.84 17.35
CA PRO A 276 -16.43 14.73 18.25
C PRO A 276 -14.92 14.56 18.02
N GLY A 277 -14.21 15.64 17.72
CA GLY A 277 -12.80 15.57 17.38
C GLY A 277 -12.48 15.49 15.88
N SER A 278 -13.47 15.38 14.99
CA SER A 278 -13.24 15.41 13.53
C SER A 278 -12.72 16.75 13.01
N LYS A 279 -12.93 17.84 13.75
CA LYS A 279 -12.32 19.14 13.43
C LYS A 279 -10.81 19.01 13.63
N GLY A 280 -10.05 18.88 12.54
CA GLY A 280 -8.58 18.88 12.61
C GLY A 280 -8.05 20.13 13.34
N GLY A 281 -6.78 20.11 13.71
CA GLY A 281 -6.16 21.16 14.52
C GLY A 281 -5.27 20.58 15.61
N THR A 282 -4.59 21.43 16.37
CA THR A 282 -3.73 20.96 17.47
C THR A 282 -4.55 20.44 18.65
N LYS A 283 -3.90 19.72 19.59
CA LYS A 283 -4.56 19.24 20.82
C LYS A 283 -5.19 20.38 21.62
N GLU A 284 -4.59 21.57 21.56
CA GLU A 284 -5.07 22.79 22.21
C GLU A 284 -6.33 23.35 21.53
N GLU A 285 -6.42 23.25 20.21
CA GLU A 285 -7.55 23.75 19.40
C GLU A 285 -8.75 22.82 19.44
N ASN A 286 -8.52 21.51 19.57
CA ASN A 286 -9.56 20.49 19.57
C ASN A 286 -9.56 19.67 20.88
N LYS A 287 -10.25 20.18 21.90
CA LYS A 287 -10.42 19.52 23.21
C LYS A 287 -11.10 18.14 23.19
N ASN A 288 -11.67 17.73 22.05
CA ASN A 288 -12.31 16.41 21.89
C ASN A 288 -11.56 15.51 20.89
N TRP A 289 -10.33 15.85 20.51
CA TRP A 289 -9.54 15.13 19.50
C TRP A 289 -9.41 13.61 19.77
N GLU A 290 -9.28 13.20 21.03
CA GLU A 290 -9.24 11.79 21.49
C GLU A 290 -10.54 11.00 21.26
N LYS A 291 -11.67 11.69 20.99
CA LYS A 291 -12.96 11.04 20.71
C LYS A 291 -13.15 10.68 19.25
N ASN A 292 -12.25 11.13 18.37
CA ASN A 292 -12.26 10.76 16.96
C ASN A 292 -11.49 9.43 16.79
N PRO A 293 -12.13 8.35 16.31
CA PRO A 293 -11.45 7.06 16.11
C PRO A 293 -10.28 7.12 15.11
N CYS A 294 -10.24 8.17 14.29
CA CYS A 294 -9.20 8.40 13.28
C CYS A 294 -8.18 9.48 13.69
N PHE A 295 -8.34 10.09 14.87
CA PHE A 295 -7.32 10.91 15.50
C PHE A 295 -6.71 12.00 14.60
N ASN A 296 -5.40 11.91 14.30
CA ASN A 296 -4.64 12.82 13.44
C ASN A 296 -4.42 12.28 12.01
N LEU A 297 -5.13 11.21 11.61
CA LEU A 297 -4.91 10.55 10.32
C LEU A 297 -5.46 11.33 9.12
N CYS A 298 -6.30 12.34 9.35
CA CYS A 298 -7.18 12.88 8.34
C CYS A 298 -7.16 14.41 8.20
N THR A 299 -7.48 14.87 7.00
CA THR A 299 -7.68 16.27 6.62
C THR A 299 -9.15 16.53 6.26
N ASN A 300 -9.52 17.79 6.01
CA ASN A 300 -10.88 18.23 5.64
C ASN A 300 -11.96 17.65 6.57
N HIS A 301 -11.76 17.84 7.87
CA HIS A 301 -12.64 17.35 8.94
C HIS A 301 -12.92 15.83 8.91
N GLY A 302 -11.90 15.04 8.55
CA GLY A 302 -12.00 13.57 8.54
C GLY A 302 -12.36 12.97 7.19
N ARG A 303 -12.43 13.75 6.10
CA ARG A 303 -12.84 13.24 4.78
C ARG A 303 -11.76 12.42 4.09
N TYR A 304 -10.52 12.87 4.16
CA TYR A 304 -9.39 12.28 3.44
C TYR A 304 -8.33 11.88 4.45
N CYS A 305 -8.02 10.59 4.51
CA CYS A 305 -7.10 10.05 5.51
C CYS A 305 -5.94 9.32 4.85
N SER A 306 -4.83 9.24 5.56
CA SER A 306 -3.72 8.33 5.28
C SER A 306 -3.37 7.56 6.56
N THR A 307 -2.55 6.53 6.40
CA THR A 307 -2.00 5.78 7.51
C THR A 307 -0.83 6.54 8.12
N ASP A 308 -0.69 6.41 9.43
CA ASP A 308 0.45 6.88 10.20
C ASP A 308 1.67 5.96 9.91
N PRO A 309 2.75 6.49 9.33
CA PRO A 309 3.85 5.70 8.78
C PRO A 309 4.91 5.29 9.81
N ASP A 310 4.97 5.94 10.97
CA ASP A 310 5.94 5.69 12.05
C ASP A 310 5.32 4.97 13.26
N ASP A 311 4.04 4.63 13.17
CA ASP A 311 3.27 3.91 14.20
C ASP A 311 3.19 4.69 15.53
N ASP A 312 3.47 5.99 15.51
CA ASP A 312 3.35 6.92 16.64
C ASP A 312 2.34 8.01 16.33
N LEU A 313 1.10 7.76 16.74
CA LEU A 313 0.02 8.71 16.53
C LEU A 313 0.21 10.03 17.28
N TYR A 314 1.09 10.09 18.28
CA TYR A 314 1.24 11.25 19.16
C TYR A 314 2.39 12.18 18.76
N SER A 315 3.35 11.71 17.98
CA SER A 315 4.52 12.46 17.53
C SER A 315 5.06 11.94 16.20
N GLY A 316 5.81 12.74 15.45
CA GLY A 316 6.32 12.34 14.14
C GLY A 316 5.36 12.66 13.00
N ILE A 317 5.29 11.80 11.99
CA ILE A 317 4.56 12.07 10.74
C ILE A 317 3.11 11.64 10.91
N SER A 318 2.16 12.58 10.91
CA SER A 318 0.75 12.18 10.99
C SER A 318 0.22 11.67 9.64
N GLY A 319 -0.83 10.84 9.66
CA GLY A 319 -1.57 10.51 8.43
C GLY A 319 -2.07 11.77 7.69
N ALA A 320 -2.43 12.84 8.41
CA ALA A 320 -2.80 14.12 7.80
C ALA A 320 -1.63 14.79 7.04
N ASP A 321 -0.39 14.67 7.53
CA ASP A 321 0.80 15.14 6.82
C ASP A 321 1.03 14.34 5.53
N VAL A 322 0.79 13.03 5.55
CA VAL A 322 0.86 12.19 4.36
C VAL A 322 -0.21 12.57 3.33
N VAL A 323 -1.43 12.89 3.75
CA VAL A 323 -2.48 13.41 2.84
C VAL A 323 -2.09 14.76 2.25
N LYS A 324 -1.49 15.64 3.05
CA LYS A 324 -1.01 16.95 2.61
C LYS A 324 0.08 16.81 1.55
N GLU A 325 1.03 15.90 1.74
CA GLU A 325 2.06 15.63 0.74
C GLU A 325 1.49 14.95 -0.50
N SER A 326 0.50 14.07 -0.34
CA SER A 326 -0.24 13.48 -1.47
C SER A 326 -0.90 14.56 -2.34
N LEU A 327 -1.59 15.53 -1.72
CA LEU A 327 -2.20 16.64 -2.45
C LEU A 327 -1.13 17.50 -3.15
N ARG A 328 0.02 17.72 -2.50
CA ARG A 328 1.15 18.44 -3.10
C ARG A 328 1.66 17.73 -4.36
N LEU A 329 1.91 16.42 -4.29
CA LEU A 329 2.36 15.61 -5.42
C LEU A 329 1.36 15.63 -6.57
N LEU A 330 0.04 15.57 -6.29
CA LEU A 330 -1.01 15.73 -7.29
C LEU A 330 -0.98 17.11 -7.96
N CYS A 331 -0.71 18.17 -7.19
CA CYS A 331 -0.60 19.54 -7.70
C CYS A 331 0.69 19.77 -8.51
N ILE A 332 1.81 19.18 -8.10
CA ILE A 332 3.04 19.17 -8.90
C ILE A 332 2.78 18.46 -10.23
N TRP A 333 2.17 17.28 -10.21
CA TRP A 333 1.83 16.54 -11.43
C TRP A 333 0.95 17.39 -12.37
N SER A 334 -0.13 17.96 -11.84
CA SER A 334 -1.09 18.74 -12.63
C SER A 334 -0.48 19.96 -13.31
N ASN A 335 0.56 20.58 -12.72
CA ASN A 335 1.17 21.81 -13.24
C ASN A 335 2.47 21.56 -14.02
N TYR A 336 3.18 20.45 -13.76
CA TYR A 336 4.54 20.23 -14.26
C TYR A 336 4.77 18.84 -14.89
N GLY A 337 3.75 17.98 -15.00
CA GLY A 337 3.91 16.64 -15.60
C GLY A 337 2.76 16.15 -16.47
N ASP A 338 1.53 16.58 -16.22
CA ASP A 338 0.36 16.08 -16.96
C ASP A 338 0.41 16.42 -18.46
N SER A 339 1.01 17.56 -18.82
CA SER A 339 1.04 18.04 -20.21
C SER A 339 1.95 17.24 -21.14
N ASP A 340 3.02 16.64 -20.61
CA ASP A 340 4.01 15.89 -21.40
C ASP A 340 3.99 14.38 -21.13
N GLY A 341 3.33 13.96 -20.04
CA GLY A 341 3.28 12.57 -19.61
C GLY A 341 4.63 12.02 -19.14
N LEU A 342 5.64 12.87 -18.98
CA LEU A 342 6.98 12.52 -18.49
C LEU A 342 7.13 12.91 -17.03
N GLY A 343 6.67 14.12 -16.67
CA GLY A 343 6.79 14.65 -15.31
C GLY A 343 8.21 14.77 -14.81
N ALA A 344 9.13 15.27 -15.64
CA ALA A 344 10.54 15.39 -15.27
C ALA A 344 10.77 16.21 -13.98
N ALA A 345 9.97 17.25 -13.76
CA ALA A 345 9.97 18.03 -12.51
C ALA A 345 9.39 17.23 -11.34
N TRP A 346 8.33 16.46 -11.56
CA TRP A 346 7.74 15.58 -10.54
C TRP A 346 8.74 14.52 -10.05
N TRP A 347 9.43 13.84 -10.97
CA TRP A 347 10.48 12.87 -10.63
C TRP A 347 11.65 13.53 -9.88
N SER A 348 12.08 14.71 -10.33
CA SER A 348 13.15 15.45 -9.65
C SER A 348 12.74 15.90 -8.23
N TYR A 349 11.47 16.25 -8.04
CA TYR A 349 10.92 16.57 -6.71
C TYR A 349 10.92 15.35 -5.81
N ILE A 350 10.38 14.22 -6.27
CA ILE A 350 10.35 12.96 -5.52
C ILE A 350 11.76 12.56 -5.07
N GLN A 351 12.73 12.56 -5.98
CA GLN A 351 14.11 12.22 -5.65
C GLN A 351 14.67 13.15 -4.56
N SER A 352 14.52 14.46 -4.74
CA SER A 352 15.00 15.43 -3.75
C SER A 352 14.25 15.37 -2.42
N PHE A 353 12.95 15.06 -2.43
CA PHE A 353 12.12 14.98 -1.23
C PHE A 353 12.48 13.73 -0.43
N TYR A 354 12.57 12.56 -1.06
CA TYR A 354 12.93 11.32 -0.37
C TYR A 354 14.36 11.34 0.18
N GLU A 355 15.29 12.01 -0.50
CA GLU A 355 16.67 12.17 -0.02
C GLU A 355 16.76 13.11 1.19
N LYS A 356 16.00 14.21 1.20
CA LYS A 356 16.22 15.34 2.14
C LYS A 356 15.16 15.49 3.21
N CYS A 357 13.92 15.10 2.90
CA CYS A 357 12.74 15.40 3.70
C CYS A 357 12.06 14.16 4.27
N PHE A 358 12.48 12.95 3.95
CA PHE A 358 11.79 11.73 4.41
C PHE A 358 11.94 11.41 5.91
N SER A 359 12.67 12.22 6.69
CA SER A 359 12.75 12.03 8.14
C SER A 359 11.51 12.58 8.84
N THR A 360 11.25 12.08 10.04
CA THR A 360 10.14 12.50 10.92
C THR A 360 10.08 14.02 11.12
N GLU A 361 11.24 14.67 11.27
CA GLU A 361 11.32 16.12 11.51
C GLU A 361 11.19 16.94 10.22
N ALA A 362 11.60 16.36 9.09
CA ALA A 362 11.75 17.10 7.84
C ALA A 362 10.56 16.92 6.87
N PHE A 363 9.73 15.89 7.07
CA PHE A 363 8.66 15.51 6.14
C PHE A 363 7.64 16.63 5.91
N ALA A 364 7.22 17.29 6.99
CA ALA A 364 6.30 18.42 6.94
C ALA A 364 7.01 19.79 6.99
N ASP A 365 8.36 19.81 7.03
CA ASP A 365 9.13 21.05 7.16
C ASP A 365 9.10 21.86 5.85
N ARG A 366 8.61 23.10 5.97
CA ARG A 366 8.49 24.01 4.81
C ARG A 366 9.84 24.34 4.20
N ASN A 367 10.91 24.45 5.00
CA ASN A 367 12.22 24.78 4.45
C ASN A 367 12.79 23.61 3.63
N CYS A 368 12.59 22.38 4.10
CA CYS A 368 12.96 21.17 3.36
C CYS A 368 12.19 21.07 2.04
N ILE A 369 10.87 21.21 2.09
CA ILE A 369 10.00 21.18 0.91
C ILE A 369 10.40 22.28 -0.10
N ASN A 370 10.68 23.50 0.36
CA ASN A 370 11.13 24.60 -0.50
C ASN A 370 12.48 24.30 -1.18
N LYS A 371 13.40 23.63 -0.48
CA LYS A 371 14.65 23.16 -1.10
C LYS A 371 14.39 22.08 -2.15
N ALA A 372 13.44 21.17 -1.92
CA ALA A 372 13.05 20.17 -2.91
C ALA A 372 12.42 20.81 -4.16
N TYR A 373 11.54 21.80 -3.98
CA TYR A 373 11.02 22.62 -5.09
C TYR A 373 12.12 23.29 -5.90
N LEU A 374 13.07 23.94 -5.22
CA LEU A 374 14.17 24.63 -5.89
C LEU A 374 14.99 23.67 -6.76
N ASN A 375 15.31 22.48 -6.25
CA ASN A 375 16.08 21.47 -7.00
C ASN A 375 15.29 20.94 -8.21
N ALA A 376 13.97 20.89 -8.11
CA ALA A 376 13.09 20.40 -9.17
C ALA A 376 12.63 21.48 -10.18
N GLY A 377 12.99 22.75 -9.95
CA GLY A 377 12.52 23.86 -10.79
C GLY A 377 11.02 24.16 -10.63
N ILE A 378 10.45 23.86 -9.46
CA ILE A 378 9.02 24.02 -9.16
C ILE A 378 8.78 25.34 -8.42
N SER A 379 7.76 26.08 -8.84
CA SER A 379 7.28 27.26 -8.11
C SER A 379 6.34 26.84 -6.97
N GLY A 380 6.81 26.97 -5.73
CA GLY A 380 6.01 26.72 -4.52
C GLY A 380 4.66 27.46 -4.52
N PRO A 381 4.60 28.77 -4.82
CA PRO A 381 3.33 29.50 -4.89
C PRO A 381 2.31 28.92 -5.87
N VAL A 382 2.75 28.37 -7.02
CA VAL A 382 1.84 27.72 -7.98
C VAL A 382 1.26 26.44 -7.38
N VAL A 383 2.08 25.67 -6.69
CA VAL A 383 1.63 24.44 -6.03
C VAL A 383 0.68 24.77 -4.87
N ASP A 384 1.03 25.73 -4.02
CA ASP A 384 0.19 26.14 -2.88
C ASP A 384 -1.17 26.69 -3.35
N GLN A 385 -1.18 27.48 -4.43
CA GLN A 385 -2.43 27.95 -5.04
C GLN A 385 -3.27 26.77 -5.56
N CYS A 386 -2.65 25.82 -6.26
CA CYS A 386 -3.32 24.61 -6.71
C CYS A 386 -3.94 23.80 -5.56
N MET A 387 -3.22 23.68 -4.43
CA MET A 387 -3.74 22.98 -3.24
C MET A 387 -4.93 23.73 -2.64
N ALA A 388 -4.90 25.07 -2.59
CA ALA A 388 -6.02 25.88 -2.14
C ALA A 388 -7.24 25.76 -3.08
N ASP A 389 -7.03 25.94 -4.39
CA ASP A 389 -8.08 25.88 -5.42
C ASP A 389 -8.75 24.50 -5.50
N SER A 390 -8.03 23.46 -5.09
CA SER A 390 -8.59 22.11 -5.02
C SER A 390 -9.58 21.90 -3.88
N GLY A 391 -9.72 22.84 -2.94
CA GLY A 391 -10.56 22.74 -1.74
C GLY A 391 -9.77 22.74 -0.42
N GLY A 392 -8.44 22.90 -0.48
CA GLY A 392 -7.58 22.94 0.69
C GLY A 392 -7.60 21.65 1.52
N LEU A 393 -7.14 21.75 2.78
CA LEU A 393 -6.96 20.61 3.71
C LEU A 393 -7.70 20.79 5.04
N THR A 394 -8.33 21.94 5.28
CA THR A 394 -8.86 22.30 6.60
C THR A 394 -10.38 22.24 6.65
N ALA A 395 -11.07 22.94 5.74
CA ALA A 395 -12.52 23.04 5.73
C ALA A 395 -13.20 21.67 5.46
N ASP A 396 -14.41 21.51 5.99
CA ASP A 396 -15.30 20.37 5.74
C ASP A 396 -15.94 20.46 4.34
N GLU A 397 -15.09 20.55 3.33
CA GLU A 397 -15.46 20.71 1.93
C GLU A 397 -14.79 19.62 1.08
N ILE A 398 -15.32 19.41 -0.12
CA ILE A 398 -14.76 18.44 -1.06
C ILE A 398 -13.44 19.01 -1.60
N ASN A 399 -12.35 18.28 -1.37
CA ASN A 399 -11.14 18.47 -2.13
C ASN A 399 -11.24 17.68 -3.45
N ASN A 400 -11.33 18.37 -4.59
CA ASN A 400 -11.62 17.72 -5.88
C ASN A 400 -10.51 16.78 -6.38
N LYS A 401 -9.25 17.02 -6.00
CA LYS A 401 -8.11 16.16 -6.36
C LYS A 401 -8.08 14.90 -5.50
N LEU A 402 -8.16 15.04 -4.18
CA LEU A 402 -8.19 13.89 -3.27
C LEU A 402 -9.45 13.03 -3.49
N TYR A 403 -10.60 13.66 -3.75
CA TYR A 403 -11.83 12.94 -4.10
C TYR A 403 -11.71 12.18 -5.42
N ARG A 404 -11.02 12.75 -6.42
CA ARG A 404 -10.78 12.06 -7.69
C ARG A 404 -9.93 10.81 -7.48
N GLU A 405 -8.88 10.87 -6.65
CA GLU A 405 -8.06 9.70 -6.36
C GLU A 405 -8.89 8.56 -5.75
N ILE A 406 -9.69 8.84 -4.70
CA ILE A 406 -10.62 7.85 -4.12
C ILE A 406 -11.57 7.27 -5.18
N SER A 407 -12.11 8.12 -6.04
CA SER A 407 -13.07 7.70 -7.08
C SER A 407 -12.43 6.81 -8.14
N VAL A 408 -11.24 7.18 -8.63
CA VAL A 408 -10.49 6.39 -9.62
C VAL A 408 -10.02 5.07 -9.01
N GLN A 409 -9.54 5.12 -7.77
CA GLN A 409 -9.13 3.95 -7.00
C GLN A 409 -10.27 2.92 -6.90
N TYR A 410 -11.47 3.36 -6.50
CA TYR A 410 -12.66 2.50 -6.41
C TYR A 410 -13.06 1.94 -7.79
N ASN A 411 -13.17 2.79 -8.80
CA ASN A 411 -13.61 2.40 -10.14
C ASN A 411 -12.62 1.44 -10.85
N ARG A 412 -11.34 1.50 -10.50
CA ARG A 412 -10.29 0.63 -11.06
C ARG A 412 -9.98 -0.58 -10.17
N GLY A 413 -10.61 -0.70 -9.00
CA GLY A 413 -10.37 -1.81 -8.08
C GLY A 413 -8.96 -1.82 -7.52
N ILE A 414 -8.44 -0.65 -7.12
CA ILE A 414 -7.09 -0.52 -6.57
C ILE A 414 -7.12 -0.67 -5.05
N TYR A 415 -6.54 -1.75 -4.54
CA TYR A 415 -6.56 -2.08 -3.10
C TYR A 415 -5.27 -2.71 -2.56
N VAL A 416 -4.27 -2.92 -3.42
CA VAL A 416 -2.93 -3.41 -3.07
C VAL A 416 -1.94 -2.29 -3.32
N MET A 417 -1.15 -1.87 -2.33
CA MET A 417 -0.15 -0.80 -2.44
C MET A 417 1.28 -1.30 -2.16
N PRO A 418 2.30 -0.73 -2.82
CA PRO A 418 2.21 0.06 -4.04
C PRO A 418 1.73 -0.81 -5.22
N SER A 419 1.29 -0.19 -6.31
CA SER A 419 0.89 -0.94 -7.51
C SER A 419 1.28 -0.22 -8.79
N VAL A 420 1.87 -0.96 -9.72
CA VAL A 420 2.19 -0.48 -11.06
C VAL A 420 1.18 -1.05 -12.05
N HIS A 421 0.64 -0.21 -12.92
CA HIS A 421 -0.24 -0.64 -14.01
C HIS A 421 0.40 -0.30 -15.34
N ILE A 422 0.47 -1.27 -16.26
CA ILE A 422 1.04 -1.08 -17.60
C ILE A 422 -0.07 -1.33 -18.61
N GLN A 423 -0.38 -0.34 -19.44
CA GLN A 423 -1.53 -0.35 -20.35
C GLN A 423 -2.85 -0.73 -19.65
N GLY A 424 -3.05 -0.17 -18.45
CA GLY A 424 -4.25 -0.39 -17.63
C GLY A 424 -4.32 -1.76 -16.94
N ARG A 425 -3.32 -2.63 -17.10
CA ARG A 425 -3.27 -3.95 -16.45
C ARG A 425 -2.34 -3.92 -15.23
N PRO A 426 -2.73 -4.49 -14.09
CA PRO A 426 -1.86 -4.56 -12.92
C PRO A 426 -0.63 -5.42 -13.21
N PHE A 427 0.54 -4.89 -12.89
CA PHE A 427 1.80 -5.60 -12.88
C PHE A 427 1.87 -6.49 -11.63
N ARG A 428 2.27 -7.76 -11.80
CA ARG A 428 2.28 -8.78 -10.73
C ARG A 428 3.69 -9.15 -10.26
N GLY A 429 4.69 -8.34 -10.58
CA GLY A 429 6.07 -8.50 -10.10
C GLY A 429 6.42 -7.51 -8.99
N PRO A 430 7.64 -7.60 -8.43
CA PRO A 430 8.12 -6.65 -7.43
C PRO A 430 8.18 -5.25 -8.02
N VAL A 431 7.76 -4.22 -7.26
CA VAL A 431 7.88 -2.81 -7.67
C VAL A 431 9.34 -2.37 -7.55
N ALA A 432 10.18 -2.89 -8.44
CA ALA A 432 11.60 -2.63 -8.58
C ALA A 432 11.88 -2.02 -9.97
N ALA A 433 12.93 -1.18 -10.06
CA ALA A 433 13.17 -0.38 -11.25
C ALA A 433 13.43 -1.22 -12.51
N ASP A 434 14.20 -2.30 -12.38
CA ASP A 434 14.52 -3.28 -13.42
C ASP A 434 13.28 -4.09 -13.84
N ALA A 435 12.54 -4.64 -12.87
CA ALA A 435 11.37 -5.45 -13.14
C ALA A 435 10.26 -4.66 -13.86
N VAL A 436 10.05 -3.41 -13.46
CA VAL A 436 9.08 -2.50 -14.10
C VAL A 436 9.57 -2.06 -15.48
N LEU A 437 10.86 -1.74 -15.63
CA LEU A 437 11.44 -1.39 -16.94
C LEU A 437 11.26 -2.54 -17.94
N SER A 438 11.61 -3.77 -17.54
CA SER A 438 11.44 -4.98 -18.34
C SER A 438 9.99 -5.16 -18.79
N ALA A 439 9.04 -5.02 -17.88
CA ALA A 439 7.62 -5.16 -18.17
C ALA A 439 7.06 -4.06 -19.11
N ILE A 440 7.60 -2.83 -19.06
CA ILE A 440 7.28 -1.76 -20.00
C ILE A 440 7.87 -2.09 -21.38
N CYS A 441 9.12 -2.55 -21.40
CA CYS A 441 9.86 -2.86 -22.62
C CYS A 441 9.20 -3.97 -23.44
N ASP A 442 8.60 -4.96 -22.78
CA ASP A 442 7.81 -6.03 -23.40
C ASP A 442 6.57 -5.53 -24.16
N LYS A 443 6.15 -4.26 -23.95
CA LYS A 443 5.00 -3.67 -24.65
C LYS A 443 5.38 -2.96 -25.95
N PHE A 444 6.67 -2.74 -26.20
CA PHE A 444 7.10 -2.09 -27.43
C PHE A 444 7.17 -3.08 -28.59
N THR A 445 6.56 -2.72 -29.72
CA THR A 445 6.76 -3.45 -30.98
C THR A 445 8.17 -3.26 -31.54
N LYS A 446 8.75 -2.07 -31.31
CA LYS A 446 10.14 -1.75 -31.62
C LYS A 446 10.83 -1.27 -30.36
N THR A 447 11.67 -2.13 -29.80
CA THR A 447 12.36 -1.93 -28.54
C THR A 447 13.31 -0.72 -28.58
N PRO A 448 13.09 0.31 -27.73
CA PRO A 448 14.04 1.41 -27.53
C PRO A 448 15.39 0.94 -26.98
N GLU A 449 16.44 1.74 -27.16
CA GLU A 449 17.80 1.41 -26.68
C GLU A 449 17.86 1.26 -25.15
N ILE A 450 17.11 2.08 -24.41
CA ILE A 450 17.00 2.00 -22.94
C ILE A 450 16.54 0.62 -22.44
N CYS A 451 15.81 -0.14 -23.26
CA CYS A 451 15.41 -1.50 -22.90
C CYS A 451 16.55 -2.52 -22.94
N GLN A 452 17.74 -2.15 -23.41
CA GLN A 452 18.95 -2.97 -23.27
C GLN A 452 19.52 -2.95 -21.84
N CYS A 453 19.04 -2.01 -21.00
CA CYS A 453 19.39 -1.91 -19.59
C CYS A 453 18.38 -2.63 -18.67
N ALA A 454 17.38 -3.30 -19.25
CA ALA A 454 16.29 -3.98 -18.54
C ALA A 454 16.71 -5.34 -17.96
#